data_AF-A0A453G969-F1
#
_entry.id   AF-A0A453G969-F1
#
_cell.length_a   1.000
_cell.length_b   1.000
_cell.length_c   1.000
_cell.angle_alpha   90.00
_cell.angle_beta   90.00
_cell.angle_gamma   90.00
#
_symmetry.space_group_name_H-M   'P 1'
#
loop_
_entity.id
_entity.type
_entity.pdbx_description
1 polymer ?
#
loop_
_entity_poly.entity_id
_entity_poly.type
_entity_poly.pdbx_seq_one_letter_code
_entity_poly.pdbx_strand_id
1 'polypeptide(L)'
;MDILRHICTEGCTEVGPVGQAPAKSPCPAYATCRGLQLLIRHFSRCKSRATCPRCQRMWQLLRLHAALCRVPDGHCNTPLCTQFKLKEQQKEAMSASVAAKAGDGRWGLLVKKVKAVSVMSSLGKRSSPSQCC
;
A
#
# COMPACT_ATOMS: atom_id res chain seq x y z
N MET A 1 -6.58 -5.83 -6.59
CA MET A 1 -6.98 -4.44 -6.30
C MET A 1 -6.31 -4.04 -5.01
N ASP A 2 -5.51 -2.99 -5.02
CA ASP A 2 -4.93 -2.42 -3.81
C ASP A 2 -6.00 -1.53 -3.14
N ILE A 3 -6.55 -2.00 -2.02
CA ILE A 3 -7.68 -1.36 -1.35
C ILE A 3 -7.28 0.00 -0.77
N LEU A 4 -6.02 0.17 -0.36
CA LEU A 4 -5.52 1.47 0.09
C LEU A 4 -5.57 2.49 -1.05
N ARG A 5 -5.14 2.08 -2.25
CA ARG A 5 -5.21 2.95 -3.43
C ARG A 5 -6.65 3.34 -3.77
N HIS A 6 -7.58 2.39 -3.75
CA HIS A 6 -9.01 2.67 -3.95
C HIS A 6 -9.50 3.74 -2.97
N ILE A 7 -9.31 3.53 -1.67
CA ILE A 7 -9.80 4.46 -0.64
C ILE A 7 -9.11 5.84 -0.76
N CYS A 8 -7.81 5.88 -1.00
CA CYS A 8 -7.05 7.13 -1.00
C CYS A 8 -7.15 7.94 -2.30
N THR A 9 -7.50 7.32 -3.43
CA THR A 9 -7.64 8.00 -4.73
C THR A 9 -9.10 8.29 -5.07
N GLU A 10 -9.98 7.30 -4.92
CA GLU A 10 -11.39 7.40 -5.34
C GLU A 10 -12.28 7.85 -4.17
N GLY A 11 -11.82 7.63 -2.93
CA GLY A 11 -12.68 7.72 -1.76
C GLY A 11 -13.59 6.49 -1.63
N CYS A 12 -13.99 6.18 -0.41
CA CYS A 12 -14.85 5.06 -0.12
C CYS A 12 -15.66 5.37 1.14
N THR A 13 -16.99 5.52 0.97
CA THR A 13 -18.04 5.63 2.00
C THR A 13 -17.78 6.58 3.16
N GLU A 14 -16.80 6.27 4.00
CA GLU A 14 -16.46 6.95 5.23
C GLU A 14 -15.14 7.75 5.16
N VAL A 15 -14.29 7.49 4.16
CA VAL A 15 -12.97 8.12 3.99
C VAL A 15 -12.82 8.61 2.55
N GLY A 16 -12.41 9.86 2.38
CA GLY A 16 -12.16 10.48 1.09
C GLY A 16 -10.68 10.75 0.83
N PRO A 17 -10.32 11.11 -0.41
CA PRO A 17 -9.01 11.67 -0.74
C PRO A 17 -8.72 12.94 0.08
N VAL A 18 -7.44 13.33 0.14
CA VAL A 18 -7.04 14.53 0.87
C VAL A 18 -7.78 15.75 0.32
N GLY A 19 -8.44 16.50 1.22
CA GLY A 19 -9.21 17.70 0.87
C GLY A 19 -10.55 17.43 0.18
N GLN A 20 -10.96 16.17 0.03
CA GLN A 20 -12.20 15.80 -0.66
C GLN A 20 -13.11 14.96 0.23
N ALA A 21 -14.42 15.07 -0.01
CA ALA A 21 -15.41 14.24 0.68
C ALA A 21 -15.32 12.77 0.22
N PRO A 22 -15.74 11.80 1.06
CA PRO A 22 -15.85 10.40 0.65
C PRO A 22 -16.82 10.21 -0.51
N ALA A 23 -16.61 9.14 -1.28
CA ALA A 23 -17.56 8.71 -2.31
C ALA A 23 -18.92 8.37 -1.68
N LYS A 24 -20.00 8.90 -2.26
CA LYS A 24 -21.39 8.66 -1.83
C LYS A 24 -21.98 7.35 -2.38
N SER A 25 -21.32 6.71 -3.33
CA SER A 25 -21.76 5.46 -3.94
C SER A 25 -21.45 4.25 -3.04
N PRO A 26 -22.30 3.20 -3.08
CA PRO A 26 -22.02 1.96 -2.37
C PRO A 26 -20.75 1.30 -2.93
N CYS A 27 -19.83 0.94 -2.04
CA CYS A 27 -18.60 0.26 -2.43
C CYS A 27 -18.87 -1.26 -2.59
N PRO A 28 -18.60 -1.86 -3.76
CA PRO A 28 -18.81 -3.30 -3.96
C PRO A 28 -17.87 -4.15 -3.09
N ALA A 29 -16.75 -3.57 -2.64
CA ALA A 29 -15.80 -4.19 -1.73
C ALA A 29 -15.93 -3.64 -0.29
N TYR A 30 -17.09 -3.11 0.11
CA TYR A 30 -17.24 -2.43 1.41
C TYR A 30 -16.80 -3.30 2.59
N ALA A 31 -17.13 -4.59 2.59
CA ALA A 31 -16.73 -5.52 3.66
C ALA A 31 -15.21 -5.53 3.90
N THR A 32 -14.40 -5.45 2.84
CA THR A 32 -12.93 -5.41 2.95
C THR A 32 -12.42 -3.98 3.15
N CYS A 33 -13.09 -2.98 2.59
CA CYS A 33 -12.71 -1.58 2.73
C CYS A 33 -12.98 -1.02 4.14
N ARG A 34 -14.04 -1.47 4.82
CA ARG A 34 -14.48 -0.94 6.12
C ARG A 34 -13.38 -1.01 7.18
N GLY A 35 -12.68 -2.14 7.28
CA GLY A 35 -11.58 -2.31 8.23
C GLY A 35 -10.44 -1.31 8.01
N LEU A 36 -10.08 -1.07 6.75
CA LEU A 36 -9.06 -0.09 6.38
C LEU A 36 -9.53 1.36 6.59
N GLN A 37 -10.79 1.68 6.28
CA GLN A 37 -11.38 2.99 6.54
C GLN A 37 -11.32 3.35 8.03
N LEU A 38 -11.60 2.39 8.92
CA LEU A 38 -11.48 2.57 10.38
C LEU A 38 -10.03 2.81 10.82
N LEU A 39 -9.07 2.08 10.24
CA LEU A 39 -7.65 2.29 10.53
C LEU A 39 -7.19 3.68 10.07
N ILE A 40 -7.61 4.14 8.89
CA ILE A 40 -7.27 5.47 8.37
C ILE A 40 -7.85 6.57 9.27
N ARG A 41 -9.14 6.47 9.64
CA ARG A 41 -9.79 7.42 10.57
C ARG A 41 -9.13 7.45 11.93
N HIS A 42 -8.72 6.30 12.46
CA HIS A 42 -8.00 6.24 13.71
C HIS A 42 -6.62 6.89 13.58
N PHE A 43 -5.88 6.55 12.53
CA PHE A 43 -4.52 7.02 12.29
C PHE A 43 -4.46 8.55 12.17
N SER A 44 -5.43 9.18 11.49
CA SER A 44 -5.47 10.63 11.36
C SER A 44 -5.67 11.36 12.70
N ARG A 45 -6.44 10.76 13.62
CA ARG A 45 -6.83 11.37 14.91
C ARG A 45 -5.96 10.93 16.10
N CYS A 46 -5.24 9.82 16.00
CA CYS A 46 -4.45 9.28 17.09
C CYS A 46 -3.20 10.13 17.35
N LYS A 47 -3.03 10.59 18.60
CA LYS A 47 -1.87 11.38 19.04
C LYS A 47 -0.66 10.52 19.41
N SER A 48 -0.88 9.28 19.82
CA SER A 48 0.14 8.31 20.26
C SER A 48 0.47 7.27 19.17
N ARG A 49 0.72 7.73 17.94
CA ARG A 49 0.94 6.85 16.77
C ARG A 49 2.13 5.89 16.91
N ALA A 50 3.11 6.23 17.73
CA ALA A 50 4.30 5.42 17.95
C ALA A 50 4.04 4.17 18.79
N THR A 51 3.14 4.23 19.78
CA THR A 51 2.87 3.13 20.71
C THR A 51 1.52 2.46 20.48
N CYS A 52 0.62 3.08 19.70
CA CYS A 52 -0.72 2.53 19.46
C CYS A 52 -0.69 1.33 18.50
N PRO A 53 -1.23 0.15 18.88
CA PRO A 53 -1.20 -1.05 18.04
C PRO A 53 -2.02 -0.93 16.74
N ARG A 54 -3.08 -0.11 16.74
CA ARG A 54 -3.85 0.20 15.51
C ARG A 54 -3.01 1.02 14.53
N CYS A 55 -2.26 2.00 15.03
CA CYS A 55 -1.34 2.79 14.21
C CYS A 55 -0.16 1.96 13.70
N GLN A 56 0.37 1.03 14.51
CA GLN A 56 1.43 0.11 14.07
C GLN A 56 0.99 -0.78 12.90
N ARG A 57 -0.23 -1.32 12.93
CA ARG A 57 -0.79 -2.04 11.77
C ARG A 57 -0.93 -1.15 10.55
N MET A 58 -1.39 0.10 10.73
CA MET A 58 -1.47 1.06 9.62
C MET A 58 -0.10 1.37 9.03
N TRP A 59 0.92 1.52 9.87
CA TRP A 59 2.31 1.73 9.42
C TRP A 59 2.83 0.58 8.56
N GLN A 60 2.56 -0.67 8.96
CA GLN A 60 2.95 -1.86 8.19
C GLN A 60 2.28 -1.88 6.82
N LEU A 61 0.98 -1.55 6.75
CA LEU A 61 0.23 -1.51 5.50
C LEU A 61 0.75 -0.43 4.55
N LEU A 62 1.05 0.78 5.06
CA LEU A 62 1.61 1.86 4.25
C LEU A 62 3.01 1.53 3.74
N ARG A 63 3.85 0.88 4.57
CA ARG A 63 5.18 0.42 4.14
C ARG A 63 5.08 -0.65 3.07
N LEU A 64 4.18 -1.62 3.23
CA LEU A 64 3.93 -2.66 2.24
C LEU A 64 3.46 -2.06 0.90
N HIS A 65 2.52 -1.12 0.96
CA HIS A 65 2.05 -0.40 -0.23
C HIS A 65 3.23 0.26 -0.94
N ALA A 66 4.03 1.06 -0.24
CA ALA A 66 5.17 1.77 -0.83
C ALA A 66 6.17 0.84 -1.52
N ALA A 67 6.48 -0.31 -0.91
CA ALA A 67 7.40 -1.31 -1.46
C ALA A 67 6.90 -1.97 -2.76
N LEU A 68 5.58 -2.02 -2.96
CA LEU A 68 4.92 -2.61 -4.14
C LEU A 68 4.45 -1.56 -5.16
N CYS A 69 4.33 -0.30 -4.73
CA CYS A 69 3.75 0.78 -5.53
C CYS A 69 4.69 1.21 -6.65
N ARG A 70 4.23 1.07 -7.90
CA ARG A 70 4.98 1.46 -9.11
C ARG A 70 4.60 2.85 -9.64
N VAL A 71 3.62 3.51 -9.01
CA VAL A 71 3.21 4.86 -9.39
C VAL A 71 4.36 5.83 -9.09
N PRO A 72 4.71 6.76 -10.00
CA PRO A 72 5.78 7.74 -9.78
C PRO A 72 5.59 8.52 -8.46
N ASP A 73 6.71 9.00 -7.92
CA ASP A 73 6.69 9.78 -6.68
C ASP A 73 5.85 11.05 -6.85
N GLY A 74 5.01 11.35 -5.85
CA GLY A 74 4.06 12.47 -5.91
C GLY A 74 2.76 12.18 -6.68
N HIS A 75 2.69 11.11 -7.46
CA HIS A 75 1.46 10.71 -8.18
C HIS A 75 0.61 9.69 -7.40
N CYS A 76 1.14 9.15 -6.30
CA CYS A 76 0.41 8.22 -5.45
C CYS A 76 -0.31 8.95 -4.32
N ASN A 77 -1.65 8.85 -4.27
CA ASN A 77 -2.46 9.47 -3.22
C ASN A 77 -2.44 8.71 -1.88
N THR A 78 -1.80 7.55 -1.80
CA THR A 78 -1.70 6.81 -0.53
C THR A 78 -0.76 7.56 0.42
N PRO A 79 -1.18 7.89 1.65
CA PRO A 79 -0.40 8.72 2.54
C PRO A 79 0.95 8.08 2.86
N LEU A 80 2.00 8.89 2.92
CA LEU A 80 3.36 8.49 3.27
C LEU A 80 4.03 7.52 2.25
N CYS A 81 3.37 7.22 1.13
CA CYS A 81 3.94 6.35 0.09
C CYS A 81 5.29 6.86 -0.40
N THR A 82 5.36 8.12 -0.83
CA THR A 82 6.61 8.77 -1.27
C THR A 82 7.68 8.76 -0.18
N GLN A 83 7.31 9.07 1.07
CA GLN A 83 8.26 9.08 2.18
C GLN A 83 8.86 7.69 2.45
N PHE A 84 8.05 6.64 2.35
CA PHE A 84 8.52 5.26 2.50
C PHE A 84 9.39 4.84 1.33
N LYS A 85 9.03 5.18 0.09
CA LYS A 85 9.87 4.89 -1.09
C LYS A 85 11.26 5.49 -0.97
N LEU A 86 11.34 6.77 -0.60
CA LEU A 86 12.61 7.47 -0.38
C LEU A 86 13.43 6.83 0.74
N LYS A 87 12.80 6.44 1.85
CA LYS A 87 13.50 5.75 2.95
C LYS A 87 14.06 4.40 2.53
N GLU A 88 13.33 3.61 1.76
CA GLU A 88 13.82 2.32 1.26
C GLU A 88 14.96 2.54 0.25
N GLN A 89 14.86 3.51 -0.66
CA GLN A 89 15.93 3.86 -1.60
C GLN A 89 17.19 4.38 -0.88
N GLN A 90 17.04 5.22 0.15
CA GLN A 90 18.17 5.68 0.97
C GLN A 90 18.82 4.52 1.71
N LYS A 91 18.02 3.60 2.26
CA LYS A 91 18.53 2.41 2.92
C LYS A 91 19.23 1.48 1.93
N GLU A 92 18.72 1.35 0.71
CA GLU A 92 19.35 0.60 -0.37
C GLU A 92 20.66 1.25 -0.81
N ALA A 93 20.70 2.57 -1.01
CA ALA A 93 21.90 3.32 -1.39
C ALA A 93 22.97 3.31 -0.29
N MET A 94 22.56 3.45 0.98
CA MET A 94 23.44 3.36 2.14
C MET A 94 23.82 1.90 2.46
N SER A 95 23.00 0.94 2.05
CA SER A 95 23.39 -0.47 2.07
C SER A 95 24.22 -0.84 0.87
N ALA A 96 24.18 -0.17 -0.28
CA ALA A 96 25.03 -0.48 -1.44
C ALA A 96 26.50 -0.16 -1.13
N SER A 97 26.76 0.83 -0.26
CA SER A 97 28.10 1.08 0.30
C SER A 97 28.52 0.07 1.38
N VAL A 98 27.59 -0.72 1.95
CA VAL A 98 27.83 -1.75 2.99
C VAL A 98 27.66 -3.20 2.46
N ALA A 99 26.95 -3.40 1.36
CA ALA A 99 26.58 -4.66 0.72
C ALA A 99 27.71 -5.22 -0.15
N ALA A 100 28.84 -4.53 -0.23
CA ALA A 100 30.11 -5.18 -0.48
C ALA A 100 30.45 -6.22 0.62
N LYS A 101 29.74 -6.27 1.76
CA LYS A 101 30.05 -7.20 2.87
C LYS A 101 28.94 -8.02 3.54
N ALA A 102 27.64 -7.81 3.32
CA ALA A 102 26.64 -8.70 3.96
C ALA A 102 25.32 -8.79 3.19
N GLY A 103 24.92 -10.01 2.87
CA GLY A 103 23.72 -10.33 2.10
C GLY A 103 22.41 -9.92 2.79
N ASP A 104 21.63 -9.14 2.04
CA ASP A 104 20.16 -9.04 1.98
C ASP A 104 19.37 -9.72 3.13
N GLY A 105 18.89 -8.92 4.08
CA GLY A 105 18.14 -9.39 5.25
C GLY A 105 16.72 -9.90 4.98
N ARG A 106 16.06 -10.43 6.03
CA ARG A 106 14.71 -11.05 6.01
C ARG A 106 13.61 -10.21 5.33
N TRP A 107 13.67 -8.88 5.42
CA TRP A 107 12.70 -7.98 4.80
C TRP A 107 12.79 -7.95 3.26
N GLY A 108 14.01 -7.91 2.71
CA GLY A 108 14.23 -7.90 1.27
C GLY A 108 13.68 -9.17 0.61
N LEU A 109 13.88 -10.32 1.24
CA LEU A 109 13.32 -11.60 0.79
C LEU A 109 11.77 -11.61 0.79
N LEU A 110 11.13 -11.05 1.82
CA LEU A 110 9.67 -10.97 1.89
C LEU A 110 9.11 -10.10 0.77
N VAL A 111 9.70 -8.93 0.52
CA VAL A 111 9.27 -8.04 -0.56
C VAL A 111 9.43 -8.72 -1.92
N LYS A 112 10.55 -9.41 -2.16
CA LYS A 112 10.79 -10.18 -3.40
C LYS A 112 9.74 -11.28 -3.59
N LYS A 113 9.42 -12.06 -2.56
CA LYS A 113 8.39 -13.12 -2.62
C LYS A 113 7.01 -12.54 -2.93
N VAL A 114 6.60 -11.46 -2.25
CA VAL A 114 5.30 -10.83 -2.49
C VAL A 114 5.21 -10.26 -3.92
N LYS A 115 6.28 -9.64 -4.42
CA LYS A 115 6.34 -9.17 -5.81
C LYS A 115 6.19 -10.31 -6.81
N ALA A 116 6.85 -11.45 -6.60
CA ALA A 116 6.74 -12.62 -7.47
C ALA A 116 5.29 -13.15 -7.51
N VAL A 117 4.64 -13.33 -6.36
CA VAL A 117 3.24 -13.80 -6.27
C VAL A 117 2.26 -12.81 -6.93
N SER A 118 2.50 -11.51 -6.78
CA SER A 118 1.68 -10.47 -7.42
C SER A 118 1.75 -10.51 -8.96
N VAL A 119 2.94 -10.74 -9.53
CA VAL A 119 3.11 -10.90 -10.98
C VAL A 119 2.39 -12.15 -11.50
N MET A 120 2.53 -13.28 -10.80
CA MET A 120 1.85 -14.54 -11.18
C MET A 120 0.32 -14.41 -11.13
N SER A 121 -0.21 -13.73 -10.10
CA SER A 121 -1.65 -13.48 -9.97
C SER A 121 -2.23 -12.58 -11.06
N SER A 122 -1.39 -11.71 -11.64
CA SER A 122 -1.77 -10.82 -12.74
C SER A 122 -1.75 -11.55 -14.09
N LEU A 123 -0.95 -12.61 -14.23
CA LEU A 123 -0.90 -13.46 -15.42
C LEU A 123 -2.08 -14.43 -15.47
N GLY A 124 -2.49 -15.01 -14.34
CA GLY A 124 -3.65 -15.91 -14.27
C GLY A 124 -5.01 -15.25 -14.54
N LYS A 125 -5.08 -13.91 -14.59
CA LYS A 125 -6.31 -13.15 -14.91
C LYS A 125 -6.51 -12.86 -16.40
N ARG A 126 -5.58 -13.28 -17.27
CA ARG A 126 -5.68 -13.09 -18.73
C ARG A 126 -6.24 -14.29 -19.49
N SER A 127 -6.83 -15.28 -18.80
CA SER A 127 -7.41 -16.47 -19.42
C SER A 127 -8.91 -16.54 -19.16
N SER A 128 -9.67 -15.70 -19.84
CA SER A 128 -11.03 -16.05 -20.27
C SER A 128 -11.06 -15.93 -21.79
N PRO A 129 -11.11 -17.04 -22.55
CA PRO A 129 -11.44 -16.97 -23.97
C PRO A 129 -12.85 -16.39 -24.07
N SER A 130 -12.96 -15.27 -24.76
CA SER A 130 -14.21 -14.75 -25.33
C SER A 130 -14.91 -15.86 -26.11
N GLN A 131 -16.12 -16.25 -25.70
CA GLN A 131 -17.06 -16.91 -26.60
C GLN A 131 -17.54 -15.84 -27.60
N CYS A 132 -17.08 -15.94 -28.85
CA CYS A 132 -17.79 -15.35 -29.97
C CYS A 132 -19.10 -16.12 -30.16
N CYS A 133 -20.20 -15.39 -30.26
CA CYS A 133 -21.37 -15.80 -31.03
C CYS A 133 -21.26 -15.17 -32.42
#